data_AF-A0A4J1WZ77-F1
#
_entry.id   AF-A0A4J1WZ77-F1
#
_cell.length_a   1.000
_cell.length_b   1.000
_cell.length_c   1.000
_cell.angle_alpha   90.00
_cell.angle_beta   90.00
_cell.angle_gamma   90.00
#
_symmetry.space_group_name_H-M   'P 1'
#
loop_
_entity.id
_entity.type
_entity.pdbx_description
1 polymer ?
#
loop_
_entity_poly.entity_id
_entity_poly.type
_entity_poly.pdbx_seq_one_letter_code
_entity_poly.pdbx_strand_id
1 'polypeptide(L)'
;MNKQELIKKLEERRTITGNFQGYVVWWKDVKEIFEQLDEPQPVIVPQCVADWYEANKDNLDYNIWEYIYEWDNQKKSEFKSWFSCSREAFKTLVNMNQFGYEVEEEKRYLVTLKNRQPLVKSQSGSTLYFSQDITARNYKGTQKELEEADFGWVFDCEGIDIEEVE
;
A
#
# COMPACT_ATOMS: atom_id res chain seq x y z
N MET A 1 2.25 6.49 21.86
CA MET A 1 1.98 5.40 22.82
C MET A 1 0.96 4.50 22.17
N ASN A 2 1.34 3.28 21.81
CA ASN A 2 0.41 2.33 21.21
C ASN A 2 -0.51 1.73 22.28
N LYS A 3 -1.58 1.06 21.86
CA LYS A 3 -2.58 0.44 22.73
C LYS A 3 -1.96 -0.51 23.76
N GLN A 4 -1.00 -1.33 23.34
CA GLN A 4 -0.31 -2.30 24.20
C GLN A 4 0.52 -1.63 25.31
N GLU A 5 1.24 -0.55 24.98
CA GLU A 5 2.03 0.23 25.95
C GLU A 5 1.13 0.92 26.99
N LEU A 6 -0.07 1.35 26.57
CA LEU A 6 -1.07 1.97 27.43
C LEU A 6 -1.69 0.94 28.40
N ILE A 7 -2.05 -0.25 27.90
CA ILE A 7 -2.54 -1.37 28.72
C ILE A 7 -1.50 -1.77 29.76
N LYS A 8 -0.22 -1.91 29.37
CA LYS A 8 0.87 -2.24 30.28
C LYS A 8 1.04 -1.20 31.39
N LYS A 9 1.03 0.10 31.06
CA LYS A 9 1.10 1.19 32.06
C LYS A 9 -0.10 1.17 33.03
N LEU A 10 -1.27 0.77 32.57
CA LEU A 10 -2.44 0.62 33.42
C LEU A 10 -2.33 -0.61 34.35
N GLU A 11 -1.82 -1.74 33.85
CA GLU A 11 -1.54 -2.91 34.67
C GLU A 11 -0.56 -2.61 35.80
N GLU A 12 0.51 -1.87 35.51
CA GLU A 12 1.50 -1.42 36.50
C GLU A 12 0.89 -0.49 37.58
N ARG A 13 -0.19 0.24 37.24
CA ARG A 13 -0.89 1.18 38.13
C ARG A 13 -2.09 0.59 38.85
N ARG A 14 -2.47 -0.66 38.55
CA ARG A 14 -3.60 -1.38 39.17
C ARG A 14 -3.50 -1.45 40.69
N THR A 15 -2.29 -1.37 41.24
CA THR A 15 -2.00 -1.44 42.68
C THR A 15 -2.06 -0.09 43.40
N ILE A 16 -2.18 1.02 42.67
CA ILE A 16 -2.30 2.36 43.27
C ILE A 16 -3.77 2.57 43.64
N THR A 17 -4.14 2.11 44.84
CA THR A 17 -5.46 2.33 45.43
C THR A 17 -5.61 3.81 45.79
N GLY A 18 -6.10 4.62 44.86
CA GLY A 18 -6.50 6.00 45.13
C GLY A 18 -7.85 6.01 45.84
N ASN A 19 -7.96 6.75 46.95
CA ASN A 19 -9.20 6.92 47.69
C ASN A 19 -10.12 7.89 46.92
N PHE A 20 -10.71 7.41 45.82
CA PHE A 20 -11.65 8.16 45.01
C PHE A 20 -13.03 8.10 45.66
N GLN A 21 -13.67 9.25 45.84
CA GLN A 21 -15.01 9.35 46.40
C GLN A 21 -16.01 8.48 45.61
N GLY A 22 -16.37 7.33 46.18
CA GLY A 22 -17.67 6.67 45.98
C GLY A 22 -17.89 5.78 44.74
N TYR A 23 -16.94 5.65 43.81
CA TYR A 23 -17.12 4.79 42.63
C TYR A 23 -16.09 3.66 42.58
N VAL A 24 -16.58 2.42 42.55
CA VAL A 24 -15.76 1.22 42.28
C VAL A 24 -15.77 0.98 40.78
N VAL A 25 -14.59 1.07 40.15
CA VAL A 25 -14.40 0.71 38.74
C VAL A 25 -13.65 -0.61 38.70
N TRP A 26 -14.21 -1.63 38.07
CA TRP A 26 -13.54 -2.92 37.95
C TRP A 26 -12.47 -2.86 36.86
N TRP A 27 -11.31 -3.43 37.15
CA TRP A 27 -10.22 -3.55 36.16
C TRP A 27 -10.68 -4.24 34.87
N LYS A 28 -11.60 -5.21 34.98
CA LYS A 28 -12.17 -5.91 33.84
C LYS A 28 -12.90 -4.95 32.89
N ASP A 29 -13.69 -4.04 33.42
CA ASP A 29 -14.46 -3.05 32.65
C ASP A 29 -13.50 -2.06 31.96
N VAL A 30 -12.47 -1.61 32.67
CA VAL A 30 -11.42 -0.73 32.10
C VAL A 30 -10.72 -1.44 30.94
N LYS A 31 -10.27 -2.67 31.16
CA LYS A 31 -9.59 -3.45 30.12
C LYS A 31 -10.46 -3.65 28.89
N GLU A 32 -11.74 -3.99 29.07
CA GLU A 32 -12.70 -4.18 27.97
C GLU A 32 -12.91 -2.88 27.16
N ILE A 33 -13.02 -1.72 27.84
CA ILE A 33 -13.10 -0.41 27.17
C ILE A 33 -11.83 -0.12 26.35
N PHE A 34 -10.64 -0.42 26.88
CA PHE A 34 -9.39 -0.21 26.15
C PHE A 34 -9.23 -1.20 24.99
N GLU A 35 -9.70 -2.45 25.14
CA GLU A 35 -9.70 -3.45 24.07
C GLU A 35 -10.59 -3.07 22.90
N GLN A 36 -11.63 -2.25 23.13
CA GLN A 36 -12.49 -1.70 22.08
C GLN A 36 -11.86 -0.54 21.29
N LEU A 37 -10.75 0.05 21.75
CA LEU A 37 -10.04 1.08 20.97
C LEU A 37 -9.37 0.42 19.75
N ASP A 38 -9.67 0.92 18.56
CA ASP A 38 -8.98 0.49 17.35
C ASP A 38 -7.49 0.83 17.45
N GLU A 39 -6.63 -0.13 17.08
CA GLU A 39 -5.22 0.19 16.88
C GLU A 39 -5.06 1.06 15.64
N PRO A 40 -4.16 2.05 15.66
CA PRO A 40 -3.83 2.79 14.46
C PRO A 40 -3.33 1.81 13.40
N GLN A 41 -4.12 1.61 12.34
CA GLN A 41 -3.73 0.75 11.24
C GLN A 41 -2.86 1.53 10.26
N PRO A 42 -1.79 0.92 9.73
CA PRO A 42 -1.03 1.53 8.66
C PRO A 42 -1.95 1.75 7.45
N VAL A 43 -1.71 2.83 6.71
CA VAL A 43 -2.48 3.13 5.50
C VAL A 43 -1.93 2.30 4.36
N ILE A 44 -2.81 1.63 3.60
CA ILE A 44 -2.39 0.97 2.34
C ILE A 44 -2.34 2.02 1.25
N VAL A 45 -1.19 2.15 0.57
CA VAL A 45 -0.97 3.15 -0.47
C VAL A 45 -0.29 2.56 -1.71
N PRO A 46 -0.54 3.12 -2.91
CA PRO A 46 0.21 2.73 -4.11
C PRO A 46 1.70 3.02 -3.99
N GLN A 47 2.53 2.26 -4.69
CA GLN A 47 4.00 2.44 -4.69
C GLN A 47 4.42 3.87 -5.06
N CYS A 48 3.77 4.51 -6.04
CA CYS A 48 4.10 5.88 -6.44
C CYS A 48 3.87 6.92 -5.32
N VAL A 49 2.98 6.63 -4.37
CA VAL A 49 2.72 7.46 -3.19
C VAL A 49 3.78 7.23 -2.13
N ALA A 50 4.14 5.97 -1.89
CA ALA A 50 5.22 5.59 -0.98
C ALA A 50 6.55 6.22 -1.42
N ASP A 51 6.90 6.10 -2.71
CA ASP A 51 8.13 6.66 -3.27
C ASP A 51 8.22 8.17 -3.10
N TRP A 52 7.10 8.87 -3.40
CA TRP A 52 7.04 10.32 -3.19
C TRP A 52 7.14 10.67 -1.70
N TYR A 53 6.42 9.95 -0.84
CA TYR A 53 6.44 10.18 0.61
C TYR A 53 7.86 10.01 1.18
N GLU A 54 8.55 8.91 0.87
CA GLU A 54 9.91 8.66 1.37
C GLU A 54 10.91 9.72 0.93
N ALA A 55 10.78 10.26 -0.29
CA ALA A 55 11.61 11.35 -0.78
C ALA A 55 11.33 12.70 -0.09
N ASN A 56 10.16 12.85 0.56
CA ASN A 56 9.67 14.12 1.10
C ASN A 56 9.40 14.12 2.62
N LYS A 57 9.52 12.98 3.30
CA LYS A 57 9.09 12.79 4.70
C LYS A 57 9.82 13.66 5.73
N ASP A 58 11.07 14.07 5.45
CA ASP A 58 11.90 14.84 6.39
C ASP A 58 11.34 16.26 6.63
N ASN A 59 10.65 16.82 5.65
CA ASN A 59 9.95 18.11 5.76
C ASN A 59 8.61 18.06 5.02
N LEU A 60 7.76 17.11 5.43
CA LEU A 60 6.53 16.76 4.73
C LEU A 60 5.62 17.98 4.52
N ASP A 61 5.44 18.82 5.53
CA ASP A 61 4.57 20.00 5.46
C ASP A 61 5.03 21.00 4.38
N TYR A 62 6.32 21.33 4.37
CA TYR A 62 6.89 22.23 3.35
C TYR A 62 6.83 21.60 1.96
N ASN A 63 7.17 20.32 1.84
CA ASN A 63 7.20 19.62 0.56
C ASN A 63 5.80 19.48 -0.06
N ILE A 64 4.76 19.24 0.75
CA ILE A 64 3.37 19.27 0.28
C ILE A 64 3.00 20.68 -0.18
N TRP A 65 3.34 21.71 0.59
CA TRP A 65 3.06 23.10 0.24
C TRP A 65 3.74 23.51 -1.07
N GLU A 66 5.05 23.25 -1.21
CA GLU A 66 5.84 23.54 -2.41
C GLU A 66 5.30 22.76 -3.63
N TYR A 67 4.94 21.49 -3.45
CA TYR A 67 4.38 20.67 -4.51
C TYR A 67 3.08 21.24 -5.10
N ILE A 68 2.20 21.78 -4.24
CA ILE A 68 0.95 22.44 -4.64
C ILE A 68 1.22 23.82 -5.23
N TYR A 69 2.13 24.59 -4.62
CA TYR A 69 2.49 25.91 -5.10
C TYR A 69 3.05 25.84 -6.53
N GLU A 70 3.89 24.85 -6.81
CA GLU A 70 4.49 24.60 -8.13
C GLU A 70 3.64 23.65 -8.99
N TRP A 71 2.33 23.49 -8.73
CA TRP A 71 1.49 22.45 -9.35
C TRP A 71 1.59 22.39 -10.88
N ASP A 72 1.53 23.55 -11.54
CA ASP A 72 1.59 23.63 -13.01
C ASP A 72 2.98 23.29 -13.56
N ASN A 73 4.03 23.50 -12.75
CA ASN A 73 5.42 23.18 -13.08
C ASN A 73 5.79 21.73 -12.73
N GLN A 74 4.97 21.02 -11.96
CA GLN A 74 5.19 19.61 -11.65
C GLN A 74 5.15 18.76 -12.93
N LYS A 75 6.17 17.91 -13.12
CA LYS A 75 6.20 16.91 -14.19
C LYS A 75 5.00 15.97 -14.05
N LYS A 76 4.49 15.50 -15.19
CA LYS A 76 3.50 14.42 -15.18
C LYS A 76 4.13 13.20 -14.51
N SER A 77 3.49 12.69 -13.46
CA SER A 77 3.88 11.50 -12.73
C SER A 77 2.64 10.78 -12.22
N GLU A 78 2.80 9.52 -11.85
CA GLU A 78 1.73 8.74 -11.24
C GLU A 78 1.29 9.34 -9.92
N PHE A 79 2.24 9.85 -9.12
CA PHE A 79 1.93 10.60 -7.92
C PHE A 79 1.07 11.84 -8.24
N LYS A 80 1.41 12.63 -9.27
CA LYS A 80 0.61 13.81 -9.66
C LYS A 80 -0.81 13.41 -10.04
N SER A 81 -0.94 12.34 -10.84
CA SER A 81 -2.23 11.79 -11.25
C SER A 81 -3.05 11.32 -10.04
N TRP A 82 -2.45 10.50 -9.18
CA TRP A 82 -3.05 10.03 -7.93
C TRP A 82 -3.47 11.19 -7.03
N PHE A 83 -2.59 12.16 -6.80
CA PHE A 83 -2.83 13.31 -5.94
C PHE A 83 -4.00 14.17 -6.44
N SER A 84 -4.13 14.34 -7.77
CA SER A 84 -5.26 15.07 -8.38
C SER A 84 -6.60 14.33 -8.32
N CYS A 85 -6.56 13.00 -8.31
CA CYS A 85 -7.76 12.16 -8.38
C CYS A 85 -8.24 11.70 -6.98
N SER A 86 -7.35 11.73 -5.99
CA SER A 86 -7.64 11.33 -4.62
C SER A 86 -8.35 12.44 -3.84
N ARG A 87 -9.55 12.14 -3.32
CA ARG A 87 -10.29 13.05 -2.45
C ARG A 87 -9.71 13.14 -1.03
N GLU A 88 -8.84 12.20 -0.67
CA GLU A 88 -8.26 12.09 0.67
C GLU A 88 -6.72 12.18 0.64
N ALA A 89 -6.10 12.70 -0.44
CA ALA A 89 -4.65 12.71 -0.63
C ALA A 89 -3.88 13.24 0.60
N PHE A 90 -4.29 14.41 1.12
CA PHE A 90 -3.71 15.00 2.32
C PHE A 90 -3.86 14.12 3.56
N LYS A 91 -5.06 13.59 3.78
CA LYS A 91 -5.35 12.71 4.90
C LYS A 91 -4.53 11.43 4.81
N THR A 92 -4.36 10.86 3.62
CA THR A 92 -3.49 9.71 3.37
C THR A 92 -2.05 10.04 3.74
N LEU A 93 -1.45 11.12 3.21
CA LEU A 93 -0.06 11.49 3.51
C LEU A 93 0.18 11.77 5.00
N VAL A 94 -0.77 12.43 5.67
CA VAL A 94 -0.71 12.68 7.12
C VAL A 94 -0.82 11.36 7.89
N ASN A 95 -1.74 10.49 7.51
CA ASN A 95 -1.91 9.19 8.16
C ASN A 95 -0.69 8.27 7.93
N MET A 96 -0.04 8.33 6.77
CA MET A 96 1.22 7.63 6.52
C MET A 96 2.30 8.06 7.52
N ASN A 97 2.35 9.35 7.86
CA ASN A 97 3.27 9.89 8.86
C ASN A 97 2.88 9.52 10.30
N GLN A 98 1.59 9.56 10.62
CA GLN A 98 1.08 9.31 11.97
C GLN A 98 1.05 7.83 12.36
N PHE A 99 0.66 6.96 11.43
CA PHE A 99 0.34 5.56 11.68
C PHE A 99 1.23 4.58 10.93
N GLY A 100 2.13 5.09 10.07
CA GLY A 100 2.87 4.26 9.13
C GLY A 100 2.01 3.87 7.93
N TYR A 101 2.60 3.10 7.01
CA TYR A 101 1.93 2.68 5.80
C TYR A 101 2.47 1.33 5.30
N GLU A 102 1.64 0.67 4.52
CA GLU A 102 1.98 -0.52 3.74
C GLU A 102 1.83 -0.18 2.26
N VAL A 103 2.73 -0.69 1.43
CA VAL A 103 2.58 -0.50 -0.01
C VAL A 103 1.64 -1.57 -0.54
N GLU A 104 0.66 -1.16 -1.33
CA GLU A 104 -0.22 -2.08 -2.05
C GLU A 104 0.64 -2.98 -2.94
N GLU A 105 0.62 -4.29 -2.68
CA GLU A 105 1.33 -5.25 -3.53
C GLU A 105 0.73 -5.19 -4.94
N GLU A 106 1.52 -4.72 -5.90
CA GLU A 106 1.08 -4.72 -7.30
C GLU A 106 0.82 -6.17 -7.73
N LYS A 107 -0.43 -6.47 -8.03
CA LYS A 107 -0.85 -7.77 -8.58
C LYS A 107 0.02 -8.11 -9.79
N ARG A 108 0.69 -9.25 -9.73
CA ARG A 108 1.45 -9.81 -10.84
C ARG A 108 0.61 -10.85 -11.55
N TYR A 109 0.84 -10.95 -12.85
CA TYR A 109 0.10 -11.85 -13.69
C TYR A 109 1.08 -12.75 -14.44
N LEU A 110 0.78 -14.04 -14.42
CA LEU A 110 1.32 -15.02 -15.35
C LEU A 110 0.36 -15.11 -16.53
N VAL A 111 0.87 -14.87 -17.73
CA VAL A 111 0.08 -14.87 -18.95
C VAL A 111 0.48 -16.09 -19.77
N THR A 112 -0.50 -16.93 -20.13
CA THR A 112 -0.27 -18.13 -20.92
C THR A 112 -1.31 -18.22 -22.03
N LEU A 113 -0.94 -18.60 -23.24
CA LEU A 113 -1.93 -18.97 -24.25
C LEU A 113 -2.62 -20.29 -23.85
N LYS A 114 -3.88 -20.49 -24.24
CA LYS A 114 -4.62 -21.75 -23.98
C LYS A 114 -3.93 -23.02 -24.48
N ASN A 115 -3.02 -22.90 -25.44
CA ASN A 115 -2.17 -23.99 -25.91
C ASN A 115 -0.92 -24.23 -25.04
N ARG A 116 -0.86 -23.64 -23.84
CA ARG A 116 0.21 -23.75 -22.82
C ARG A 116 1.51 -23.01 -23.13
N GLN A 117 1.51 -22.11 -24.10
CA GLN A 117 2.69 -21.30 -24.40
C GLN A 117 2.79 -20.12 -23.41
N PRO A 118 3.86 -20.03 -22.60
CA PRO A 118 3.99 -18.97 -21.61
C PRO A 118 4.45 -17.66 -22.26
N LEU A 119 4.02 -16.53 -21.71
CA LEU A 119 4.60 -15.23 -22.00
C LEU A 119 5.99 -15.15 -21.35
N VAL A 120 7.02 -14.81 -22.11
CA VAL A 120 8.38 -14.69 -21.61
C VAL A 120 8.97 -13.33 -21.96
N LYS A 121 9.92 -12.87 -21.16
CA LYS A 121 10.70 -11.66 -21.42
C LYS A 121 12.05 -12.05 -22.02
N SER A 122 12.47 -11.35 -23.07
CA SER A 122 13.76 -11.58 -23.71
C SER A 122 14.90 -11.40 -22.69
N GLN A 123 16.04 -12.05 -22.93
CA GLN A 123 17.22 -11.89 -22.08
C GLN A 123 17.74 -10.43 -22.06
N SER A 124 17.49 -9.67 -23.13
CA SER A 124 17.77 -8.23 -23.20
C SER A 124 16.80 -7.38 -22.37
N GLY A 125 15.73 -7.96 -21.82
CA GLY A 125 14.72 -7.27 -21.03
C GLY A 125 13.77 -6.36 -21.82
N SER A 126 13.95 -6.26 -23.14
CA SER A 126 13.30 -5.25 -23.99
C SER A 126 12.01 -5.70 -24.65
N THR A 127 11.70 -7.01 -24.68
CA THR A 127 10.59 -7.53 -25.49
C THR A 127 9.90 -8.70 -24.81
N LEU A 128 8.58 -8.65 -24.78
CA LEU A 128 7.70 -9.75 -24.37
C LEU A 128 7.25 -10.55 -25.59
N TYR A 129 7.19 -11.87 -25.48
CA TYR A 129 6.69 -12.75 -26.54
C TYR A 129 6.23 -14.09 -25.97
N PHE A 130 5.35 -14.80 -26.68
CA PHE A 130 4.95 -16.15 -26.29
C PHE A 130 5.99 -17.17 -26.75
N SER A 131 6.55 -17.92 -25.79
CA SER A 131 7.53 -18.94 -26.06
C SER A 131 6.88 -20.19 -26.65
N GLN A 132 7.53 -20.82 -27.64
CA GLN A 132 7.13 -22.15 -28.09
C GLN A 132 7.55 -23.26 -27.12
N ASP A 133 8.55 -22.98 -26.27
CA ASP A 133 8.93 -23.86 -25.19
C ASP A 133 7.95 -23.69 -24.03
N ILE A 134 7.06 -24.67 -23.88
CA ILE A 134 6.05 -24.73 -22.81
C ILE A 134 6.66 -24.88 -21.41
N THR A 135 7.95 -25.21 -21.32
CA THR A 135 8.70 -25.34 -20.07
C THR A 135 9.47 -24.07 -19.71
N ALA A 136 9.46 -23.07 -20.59
CA ALA A 136 10.13 -21.81 -20.34
C ALA A 136 9.56 -21.10 -19.10
N ARG A 137 10.43 -20.40 -18.37
CA ARG A 137 10.04 -19.66 -17.18
C ARG A 137 9.12 -18.51 -17.57
N ASN A 138 7.85 -18.61 -17.16
CA ASN A 138 6.84 -17.60 -17.42
C ASN A 138 7.22 -16.26 -16.75
N TYR A 139 6.99 -15.16 -17.46
CA TYR A 139 7.25 -13.82 -16.98
C TYR A 139 6.14 -13.40 -16.02
N LYS A 140 6.54 -12.95 -14.83
CA LYS A 140 5.65 -12.31 -13.85
C LYS A 140 5.66 -10.81 -14.12
N GLY A 141 4.64 -10.31 -14.78
CA GLY A 141 4.50 -8.88 -15.08
C GLY A 141 3.34 -8.26 -14.31
N THR A 142 3.45 -6.99 -13.94
CA THR A 142 2.29 -6.25 -13.42
C THR A 142 1.41 -5.81 -14.59
N GLN A 143 0.14 -5.48 -14.33
CA GLN A 143 -0.76 -5.02 -15.41
C GLN A 143 -0.16 -3.84 -16.17
N LYS A 144 0.45 -2.89 -15.44
CA LYS A 144 1.11 -1.72 -16.02
C LYS A 144 2.29 -2.10 -16.91
N GLU A 145 3.16 -3.02 -16.49
CA GLU A 145 4.27 -3.49 -17.33
C GLU A 145 3.78 -4.15 -18.63
N LEU A 146 2.66 -4.87 -18.57
CA LEU A 146 2.05 -5.48 -19.75
C LEU A 146 1.44 -4.43 -20.68
N GLU A 147 0.75 -3.43 -20.13
CA GLU A 147 0.19 -2.30 -20.90
C GLU A 147 1.29 -1.46 -21.56
N GLU A 148 2.36 -1.12 -20.85
CA GLU A 148 3.51 -0.38 -21.37
C GLU A 148 4.26 -1.14 -22.47
N ALA A 149 4.18 -2.47 -22.49
CA ALA A 149 4.77 -3.32 -23.50
C ALA A 149 3.86 -3.60 -24.71
N ASP A 150 2.71 -2.92 -24.83
CA ASP A 150 1.65 -3.18 -25.82
C ASP A 150 1.01 -4.59 -25.71
N PHE A 151 1.09 -5.21 -24.52
CA PHE A 151 0.45 -6.48 -24.19
C PHE A 151 -0.86 -6.33 -23.38
N GLY A 152 -1.38 -5.11 -23.20
CA GLY A 152 -2.64 -4.89 -22.47
C GLY A 152 -3.84 -5.68 -23.01
N TRP A 153 -3.85 -6.01 -24.31
CA TRP A 153 -4.91 -6.80 -24.95
C TRP A 153 -5.07 -8.23 -24.38
N VAL A 154 -4.08 -8.75 -23.64
CA VAL A 154 -4.14 -10.11 -23.08
C VAL A 154 -5.28 -10.25 -22.06
N PHE A 155 -5.65 -9.18 -21.38
CA PHE A 155 -6.73 -9.17 -20.38
C PHE A 155 -8.12 -9.29 -21.00
N ASP A 156 -8.28 -8.94 -22.27
CA ASP A 156 -9.56 -8.98 -23.00
C ASP A 156 -9.64 -10.17 -23.98
N CYS A 157 -8.63 -11.04 -24.01
CA CYS A 157 -8.53 -12.13 -25.00
C CYS A 157 -8.97 -13.48 -24.42
N GLU A 158 -10.06 -14.05 -24.95
CA GLU A 158 -10.52 -15.39 -24.56
C GLU A 158 -9.49 -16.51 -24.86
N GLY A 159 -8.49 -16.25 -25.71
CA GLY A 159 -7.43 -17.20 -26.04
C GLY A 159 -6.30 -17.28 -24.99
N ILE A 160 -6.37 -16.46 -23.94
CA ILE A 160 -5.36 -16.31 -22.90
C ILE A 160 -5.91 -16.85 -21.57
N ASP A 161 -5.04 -17.53 -20.84
CA ASP A 161 -5.20 -17.87 -19.44
C ASP A 161 -4.30 -16.91 -18.61
N ILE A 162 -4.93 -16.19 -17.69
CA ILE A 162 -4.26 -15.25 -16.77
C ILE A 162 -4.36 -15.81 -15.35
N GLU A 163 -3.23 -15.92 -14.69
CA GLU A 163 -3.13 -16.31 -13.28
C GLU A 163 -2.54 -15.15 -12.48
N GLU A 164 -3.29 -14.65 -11.49
CA GLU A 164 -2.80 -13.66 -10.52
C GLU A 164 -1.85 -14.36 -9.53
N VAL A 165 -0.67 -13.76 -9.33
CA VAL A 165 0.38 -14.28 -8.45
C VAL A 165 0.92 -13.17 -7.55
N GLU A 166 1.40 -13.58 -6.38
CA GLU A 166 2.26 -12.79 -5.49
C GLU A 166 3.72 -12.70 -6.05
#